data_AF-A0A915ZP03-F1
#
_entry.id   AF-A0A915ZP03-F1
#
_cell.length_a   1.000
_cell.length_b   1.000
_cell.length_c   1.000
_cell.angle_alpha   90.00
_cell.angle_beta   90.00
_cell.angle_gamma   90.00
#
_symmetry.space_group_name_H-M   'P 1'
#
loop_
_entity.id
_entity.type
_entity.pdbx_description
1 polymer ?
#
loop_
_entity_poly.entity_id
_entity_poly.type
_entity_poly.pdbx_seq_one_letter_code
_entity_poly.pdbx_strand_id
1 'polypeptide(L)'
;MKKFSMNEFYEIISEPIVLNELKTVQHAELPEVDDELSVSLRMRLKSHHSGWAGIFQKGIETEGNFNRTPGLFLFANNSRLHPRFTGNWNNNAGIEAVTDGLLLNKWYHITYTLSDRQMHNVKFNDGPLHIGCFDGEIG
;
A
#
# COMPACT_ATOMS: atom_id res chain seq x y z
N MET A 1 8.56 -18.27 -27.08
CA MET A 1 8.52 -19.10 -25.86
C MET A 1 7.97 -18.20 -24.76
N LYS A 2 6.71 -18.36 -24.34
CA LYS A 2 6.14 -17.56 -23.26
C LYS A 2 6.82 -18.00 -21.96
N LYS A 3 7.51 -17.07 -21.28
CA LYS A 3 7.98 -17.29 -19.91
C LYS A 3 6.73 -17.37 -19.04
N PHE A 4 6.39 -18.58 -18.57
CA PHE A 4 5.49 -18.71 -17.43
C PHE A 4 6.33 -18.42 -16.20
N SER A 5 6.15 -17.25 -15.59
CA SER A 5 6.70 -16.98 -14.25
C SER A 5 5.77 -17.62 -13.23
N MET A 6 6.23 -18.70 -12.63
CA MET A 6 5.58 -19.32 -11.48
C MET A 6 6.06 -18.59 -10.22
N ASN A 7 5.63 -17.35 -10.02
CA ASN A 7 5.71 -16.67 -8.73
C ASN A 7 4.29 -16.23 -8.39
N GLU A 8 3.60 -17.02 -7.56
CA GLU A 8 2.26 -16.69 -7.05
C GLU A 8 2.30 -15.47 -6.10
N PHE A 9 3.49 -15.08 -5.63
CA PHE A 9 3.73 -13.87 -4.85
C PHE A 9 5.16 -13.34 -5.05
N TYR A 10 5.36 -12.05 -4.77
CA TYR A 10 6.66 -11.38 -4.77
C TYR A 10 6.94 -10.79 -3.38
N GLU A 11 7.95 -11.30 -2.69
CA GLU A 11 8.30 -10.87 -1.33
C GLU A 11 9.29 -9.71 -1.36
N ILE A 12 8.98 -8.63 -0.62
CA ILE A 12 9.78 -7.39 -0.58
C ILE A 12 10.54 -7.23 0.75
N ILE A 13 9.94 -7.70 1.84
CA ILE A 13 10.47 -7.67 3.20
C ILE A 13 10.19 -9.05 3.81
N SER A 14 11.24 -9.82 4.06
CA SER A 14 11.14 -11.19 4.59
C SER A 14 11.06 -11.23 6.11
N GLU A 15 11.75 -10.31 6.79
CA GLU A 15 11.79 -10.21 8.24
C GLU A 15 11.32 -8.83 8.71
N PRO A 16 10.60 -8.73 9.85
CA PRO A 16 10.16 -7.44 10.35
C PRO A 16 11.31 -6.48 10.62
N ILE A 17 11.23 -5.28 10.05
CA ILE A 17 12.24 -4.23 10.18
C ILE A 17 11.60 -2.90 10.59
N VAL A 18 12.37 -2.08 11.31
CA VAL A 18 12.07 -0.65 11.47
C VAL A 18 12.60 0.07 10.23
N LEU A 19 11.72 0.77 9.51
CA LEU A 19 12.12 1.60 8.38
C LEU A 19 12.35 3.03 8.89
N ASN A 20 13.62 3.43 9.01
CA ASN A 20 13.98 4.82 9.35
C ASN A 20 13.84 5.78 8.16
N GLU A 21 13.80 5.22 6.95
CA GLU A 21 13.65 5.92 5.68
C GLU A 21 12.67 5.16 4.79
N LEU A 22 12.08 5.87 3.84
CA LEU A 22 11.13 5.30 2.89
C LEU A 22 11.80 4.23 2.01
N LYS A 23 11.35 2.98 2.10
CA LYS A 23 11.81 1.93 1.18
C LYS A 23 11.13 2.13 -0.17
N THR A 24 11.92 2.15 -1.24
CA THR A 24 11.44 2.33 -2.61
C THR A 24 11.80 1.09 -3.45
N VAL A 25 10.81 0.51 -4.13
CA VAL A 25 10.96 -0.59 -5.09
C VAL A 25 10.59 -0.07 -6.47
N GLN A 26 11.48 -0.21 -7.44
CA GLN A 26 11.24 0.34 -8.78
C GLN A 26 10.16 -0.47 -9.50
N HIS A 27 9.42 0.19 -10.40
CA HIS A 27 8.35 -0.48 -11.14
C HIS A 27 8.85 -1.71 -11.93
N ALA A 28 10.05 -1.63 -12.53
CA ALA A 28 10.66 -2.73 -13.27
C ALA A 28 11.00 -3.96 -12.41
N GLU A 29 11.02 -3.82 -11.08
CA GLU A 29 11.25 -4.91 -10.14
C GLU A 29 9.95 -5.59 -9.69
N LEU A 30 8.81 -4.93 -9.91
CA LEU A 30 7.49 -5.43 -9.51
C LEU A 30 6.90 -6.34 -10.61
N PRO A 31 6.13 -7.37 -10.23
CA PRO A 31 5.39 -8.16 -11.21
C PRO A 31 4.33 -7.30 -11.91
N GLU A 32 4.02 -7.66 -13.17
CA GLU A 32 2.83 -7.15 -13.85
C GLU A 32 1.56 -7.66 -13.15
N VAL A 33 0.53 -6.82 -13.10
CA VAL A 33 -0.75 -7.12 -12.46
C VAL A 33 -1.86 -6.73 -13.41
N ASP A 34 -2.66 -7.71 -13.83
CA ASP A 34 -3.73 -7.57 -14.81
C ASP A 34 -5.13 -7.83 -14.21
N ASP A 35 -5.27 -8.85 -13.36
CA ASP A 35 -6.58 -9.31 -12.87
C ASP A 35 -6.84 -9.02 -11.38
N GLU A 36 -5.88 -9.31 -10.49
CA GLU A 36 -6.06 -9.17 -9.04
C GLU A 36 -4.74 -8.78 -8.38
N LEU A 37 -4.83 -7.88 -7.40
CA LEU A 37 -3.71 -7.54 -6.54
C LEU A 37 -4.04 -7.88 -5.08
N SER A 38 -3.16 -8.65 -4.46
CA SER A 38 -3.16 -8.85 -3.02
C SER A 38 -1.80 -8.41 -2.44
N VAL A 39 -1.85 -7.59 -1.40
CA VAL A 39 -0.68 -7.19 -0.61
C VAL A 39 -0.94 -7.62 0.83
N SER A 40 -0.09 -8.51 1.34
CA SER A 40 -0.13 -8.94 2.74
C SER A 40 1.09 -8.40 3.46
N LEU A 41 0.88 -7.89 4.66
CA LEU A 41 1.93 -7.37 5.53
C LEU A 41 1.60 -7.59 6.99
N ARG A 42 2.64 -7.64 7.81
CA ARG A 42 2.56 -7.51 9.25
C ARG A 42 3.14 -6.17 9.65
N MET A 43 2.49 -5.51 10.60
CA MET A 43 3.02 -4.26 11.13
C MET A 43 2.75 -4.07 12.62
N ARG A 44 3.60 -3.26 13.25
CA ARG A 44 3.42 -2.78 14.62
C ARG A 44 3.73 -1.29 14.67
N LEU A 45 2.73 -0.49 15.04
CA LEU A 45 2.86 0.95 15.18
C LEU A 45 3.45 1.31 16.55
N LYS A 46 4.40 2.26 16.61
CA LYS A 46 4.96 2.77 17.88
C LYS A 46 4.38 4.11 18.30
N SER A 47 3.98 4.96 17.34
CA SER A 47 3.29 6.21 17.62
C SER A 47 2.28 6.59 16.53
N HIS A 48 1.33 7.46 16.86
CA HIS A 48 0.44 8.04 15.88
C HIS A 48 1.10 9.25 15.23
N HIS A 49 1.10 9.28 13.90
CA HIS A 49 1.55 10.44 13.15
C HIS A 49 0.51 11.56 13.22
N SER A 50 0.95 12.82 13.33
CA SER A 50 0.06 13.98 13.43
C SER A 50 -0.65 14.32 12.11
N GLY A 51 -0.07 13.90 10.99
CA GLY A 51 -0.66 13.92 9.65
C GLY A 51 -0.97 12.51 9.15
N TRP A 52 -1.40 12.42 7.89
CA TRP A 52 -1.54 11.13 7.21
C TRP A 52 -0.17 10.45 7.05
N ALA A 53 -0.18 9.12 7.13
CA ALA A 53 1.02 8.29 7.02
C ALA A 53 0.78 7.15 6.02
N GLY A 54 1.72 6.91 5.12
CA GLY A 54 1.62 5.84 4.12
C GLY A 54 2.24 4.55 4.63
N ILE A 55 1.47 3.46 4.73
CA ILE A 55 2.04 2.12 4.96
C ILE A 55 2.73 1.68 3.68
N PHE A 56 2.00 1.73 2.57
CA PHE A 56 2.57 1.62 1.24
C PHE A 56 1.76 2.46 0.23
N GLN A 57 2.41 2.88 -0.84
CA GLN A 57 1.78 3.53 -1.98
C GLN A 57 2.62 3.30 -3.24
N LYS A 58 1.97 2.98 -4.36
CA LYS A 58 2.64 2.98 -5.66
C LYS A 58 2.34 4.25 -6.47
N GLY A 59 3.41 4.84 -6.97
CA GLY A 59 3.45 6.20 -7.53
C GLY A 59 3.67 7.27 -6.47
N ILE A 60 4.02 8.47 -6.93
CA ILE A 60 4.23 9.66 -6.10
C ILE A 60 3.03 10.59 -6.27
N GLU A 61 2.52 11.13 -5.15
CA GLU A 61 1.62 12.27 -5.20
C GLU A 61 2.38 13.51 -5.65
N THR A 62 1.91 14.16 -6.70
CA THR A 62 2.34 15.52 -7.03
C THR A 62 1.24 16.50 -6.70
N GLU A 63 1.60 17.77 -6.43
CA GLU A 63 0.60 18.81 -6.17
C GLU A 63 -0.45 18.84 -7.29
N GLY A 64 -1.71 18.67 -6.93
CA GLY A 64 -2.84 18.62 -7.86
C GLY A 64 -3.13 17.24 -8.47
N ASN A 65 -2.34 16.20 -8.20
CA ASN A 65 -2.59 14.85 -8.70
C ASN A 65 -2.34 13.74 -7.65
N PHE A 66 -3.41 13.33 -6.98
CA PHE A 66 -3.40 12.25 -6.00
C PHE A 66 -3.53 10.88 -6.68
N ASN A 67 -2.47 10.39 -7.34
CA ASN A 67 -2.48 9.01 -7.85
C ASN A 67 -2.22 8.03 -6.71
N ARG A 68 -3.29 7.53 -6.10
CA ARG A 68 -3.25 6.50 -5.06
C ARG A 68 -3.30 5.14 -5.71
N THR A 69 -2.24 4.56 -6.32
CA THR A 69 -2.44 3.26 -7.01
C THR A 69 -1.45 2.14 -6.73
N PRO A 70 -1.88 1.09 -6.00
CA PRO A 70 -2.76 1.18 -4.83
C PRO A 70 -2.03 1.89 -3.68
N GLY A 71 -2.74 2.17 -2.60
CA GLY A 71 -2.08 2.58 -1.36
C GLY A 71 -2.91 2.26 -0.13
N LEU A 72 -2.22 2.07 0.99
CA LEU A 72 -2.81 1.91 2.29
C LEU A 72 -2.25 2.97 3.22
N PHE A 73 -3.15 3.77 3.81
CA PHE A 73 -2.79 4.92 4.62
C PHE A 73 -3.34 4.81 6.04
N LEU A 74 -2.67 5.48 6.95
CA LEU A 74 -3.07 5.72 8.32
C LEU A 74 -3.60 7.16 8.43
N PHE A 75 -4.81 7.29 8.97
CA PHE A 75 -5.37 8.61 9.30
C PHE A 75 -4.57 9.29 10.40
N ALA A 76 -4.54 10.61 10.34
CA ALA A 76 -3.89 11.46 11.33
C ALA A 76 -4.40 11.17 12.77
N ASN A 77 -3.47 11.15 13.72
CA ASN A 77 -3.69 11.08 15.18
C ASN A 77 -4.29 9.79 15.75
N ASN A 78 -4.95 8.95 14.94
CA ASN A 78 -5.58 7.72 15.42
C ASN A 78 -5.27 6.49 14.56
N SER A 79 -4.55 6.65 13.44
CA SER A 79 -4.10 5.54 12.61
C SER A 79 -5.23 4.61 12.16
N ARG A 80 -6.41 5.16 11.86
CA ARG A 80 -7.46 4.43 11.14
C ARG A 80 -6.94 4.03 9.77
N LEU A 81 -7.26 2.81 9.33
CA LEU A 81 -6.85 2.32 8.02
C LEU A 81 -7.73 2.90 6.91
N HIS A 82 -7.07 3.45 5.88
CA HIS A 82 -7.66 3.99 4.67
C HIS A 82 -7.02 3.33 3.44
N PRO A 83 -7.60 2.23 2.95
CA PRO A 83 -7.22 1.67 1.65
C PRO A 83 -7.72 2.60 0.54
N ARG A 84 -6.83 2.94 -0.40
CA ARG A 84 -7.11 3.80 -1.55
C ARG A 84 -6.59 3.21 -2.85
N PHE A 85 -7.30 3.47 -3.94
CA PHE A 85 -6.89 3.14 -5.29
C PHE A 85 -7.30 4.27 -6.28
N THR A 86 -6.62 4.36 -7.42
CA THR A 86 -6.97 5.28 -8.51
C THR A 86 -7.86 4.55 -9.51
N GLY A 87 -9.09 5.05 -9.66
CA GLY A 87 -10.00 4.66 -10.74
C GLY A 87 -10.06 5.72 -11.85
N ASN A 88 -10.58 5.36 -13.02
CA ASN A 88 -10.86 6.29 -14.13
C ASN A 88 -11.75 7.48 -13.71
N TRP A 89 -12.63 7.29 -12.72
CA TRP A 89 -13.60 8.28 -12.24
C TRP A 89 -13.16 9.06 -10.99
N ASN A 90 -12.20 8.53 -10.22
CA ASN A 90 -11.76 9.10 -8.95
C ASN A 90 -10.36 8.57 -8.61
N ASN A 91 -9.40 9.49 -8.41
CA ASN A 91 -8.03 9.14 -8.08
C ASN A 91 -7.79 8.84 -6.58
N ASN A 92 -8.80 9.04 -5.75
CA ASN A 92 -8.80 8.76 -4.32
C ASN A 92 -9.96 7.85 -3.90
N ALA A 93 -10.33 6.90 -4.77
CA ALA A 93 -11.36 5.91 -4.46
C ALA A 93 -10.90 4.97 -3.34
N GLY A 94 -11.82 4.41 -2.57
CA GLY A 94 -11.49 3.48 -1.50
C GLY A 94 -12.48 3.52 -0.35
N ILE A 95 -12.04 3.05 0.82
CA ILE A 95 -12.86 2.97 2.03
C ILE A 95 -12.44 4.10 2.97
N GLU A 96 -13.43 4.87 3.44
CA GLU A 96 -13.19 6.00 4.33
C GLU A 96 -12.73 5.63 5.73
N ALA A 97 -12.98 4.41 6.22
CA ALA A 97 -12.29 3.87 7.39
C ALA A 97 -12.66 2.40 7.57
N VAL A 98 -11.66 1.56 7.82
CA VAL A 98 -11.88 0.13 8.08
C VAL A 98 -12.02 -0.16 9.58
N THR A 99 -11.52 0.71 10.45
CA THR A 99 -11.48 0.52 11.91
C THR A 99 -11.61 1.84 12.69
N ASP A 100 -11.67 1.75 14.03
CA ASP A 100 -11.58 2.90 14.94
C ASP A 100 -10.15 3.42 15.14
N GLY A 101 -9.15 2.71 14.62
CA GLY A 101 -7.72 3.04 14.75
C GLY A 101 -6.89 1.83 15.14
N LEU A 102 -5.65 1.76 14.66
CA LEU A 102 -4.69 0.76 15.14
C LEU A 102 -4.19 1.12 16.53
N LEU A 103 -4.08 0.15 17.42
CA LEU A 103 -3.49 0.33 18.75
C LEU A 103 -1.97 0.32 18.67
N LEU A 104 -1.33 1.14 19.51
CA LEU A 104 0.12 1.17 19.63
C LEU A 104 0.66 -0.15 20.19
N ASN A 105 1.84 -0.53 19.73
CA ASN A 105 2.61 -1.70 20.17
C ASN A 105 1.87 -3.04 20.02
N LYS A 106 0.87 -3.12 19.13
CA LYS A 106 0.18 -4.35 18.74
C LYS A 106 0.61 -4.79 17.35
N TRP A 107 0.78 -6.10 17.17
CA TRP A 107 1.00 -6.70 15.86
C TRP A 107 -0.33 -6.87 15.14
N TYR A 108 -0.36 -6.40 13.90
CA TYR A 108 -1.48 -6.58 12.97
C TYR A 108 -1.00 -7.36 11.76
N HIS A 109 -1.84 -8.28 11.30
CA HIS A 109 -1.73 -8.85 9.96
C HIS A 109 -2.80 -8.17 9.10
N ILE A 110 -2.36 -7.49 8.04
CA ILE A 110 -3.23 -6.74 7.15
C ILE A 110 -3.08 -7.33 5.76
N THR A 111 -4.22 -7.64 5.15
CA THR A 111 -4.30 -7.98 3.73
C THR A 111 -5.11 -6.91 3.03
N TYR A 112 -4.50 -6.28 2.04
CA TYR A 112 -5.15 -5.41 1.09
C TYR A 112 -5.40 -6.22 -0.18
N THR A 113 -6.67 -6.30 -0.60
CA THR A 113 -7.03 -6.96 -1.86
C THR A 113 -7.80 -5.98 -2.72
N LEU A 114 -7.36 -5.87 -3.97
CA LEU A 114 -8.07 -5.16 -5.02
C LEU A 114 -8.41 -6.19 -6.10
N SER A 115 -9.66 -6.62 -6.08
CA SER A 115 -10.25 -7.53 -7.04
C SER A 115 -11.53 -6.90 -7.59
N ASP A 116 -11.59 -6.75 -8.90
CA ASP A 116 -12.81 -6.38 -9.61
C ASP A 116 -12.84 -7.14 -10.93
N ARG A 117 -14.02 -7.58 -11.37
CA ARG A 117 -14.20 -8.04 -12.76
C ARG A 117 -13.95 -6.91 -13.77
N GLN A 118 -13.85 -5.67 -13.30
CA GLN A 118 -13.57 -4.48 -14.10
C GLN A 118 -12.29 -3.72 -13.70
N MET A 119 -11.21 -4.42 -13.35
CA MET A 119 -9.88 -3.83 -13.12
C MET A 119 -9.36 -2.95 -14.26
N HIS A 120 -9.96 -3.02 -15.47
CA HIS A 120 -9.72 -2.08 -16.57
C HIS A 120 -9.95 -0.61 -16.19
N ASN A 121 -10.67 -0.33 -15.09
CA ASN A 121 -10.86 1.02 -14.58
C ASN A 121 -9.88 1.42 -13.48
N VAL A 122 -9.09 0.49 -12.96
CA VAL A 122 -8.01 0.75 -12.00
C VAL A 122 -6.75 1.13 -12.78
N LYS A 123 -6.09 2.21 -12.37
CA LYS A 123 -4.88 2.70 -13.05
C LYS A 123 -3.61 2.37 -12.27
N PHE A 124 -3.05 1.18 -12.47
CA PHE A 124 -1.67 0.94 -12.03
C PHE A 124 -0.73 1.85 -12.82
N ASN A 125 -0.01 2.71 -12.11
CA ASN A 125 0.97 3.61 -12.72
C ASN A 125 2.35 2.94 -12.76
N ASP A 126 3.20 3.39 -13.68
CA ASP A 126 4.57 2.90 -13.82
C ASP A 126 5.53 3.50 -12.77
N GLY A 127 4.98 4.16 -11.74
CA GLY A 127 5.76 4.73 -10.65
C GLY A 127 6.25 3.67 -9.67
N PRO A 128 7.25 4.02 -8.83
CA PRO A 128 7.80 3.09 -7.85
C PRO A 128 6.81 2.81 -6.71
N LEU A 129 7.01 1.70 -6.01
CA LEU A 129 6.31 1.37 -4.76
C LEU A 129 7.12 1.91 -3.57
N HIS A 130 6.48 2.74 -2.77
CA HIS A 130 7.00 3.31 -1.54
C HIS A 130 6.40 2.60 -0.33
N ILE A 131 7.21 2.29 0.68
CA ILE A 131 6.82 1.53 1.87
C ILE A 131 7.41 2.20 3.12
N GLY A 132 6.62 2.27 4.19
CA GLY A 132 7.13 2.55 5.54
C GLY A 132 7.13 4.03 5.96
N CYS A 133 6.22 4.86 5.47
CA CYS A 133 6.05 6.22 5.96
C CYS A 133 5.21 6.24 7.26
N PHE A 134 5.67 5.53 8.30
CA PHE A 134 5.09 5.53 9.64
C PHE A 134 6.12 5.11 10.69
N ASP A 135 5.91 5.49 11.95
CA ASP A 135 6.78 5.09 13.07
C ASP A 135 6.40 3.69 13.57
N GLY A 136 7.17 2.68 13.17
CA GLY A 136 6.89 1.29 13.52
C GLY A 136 7.77 0.26 12.86
N GLU A 137 7.31 -0.99 12.94
CA GLU A 137 7.91 -2.15 12.31
C GLU A 137 6.98 -2.70 11.22
N ILE A 138 7.56 -3.18 10.12
CA ILE A 138 6.86 -3.81 9.01
C ILE A 138 7.60 -5.05 8.50
N GLY A 139 6.86 -6.07 8.09
CA GLY A 139 7.36 -7.28 7.42
C GLY A 139 6.23 -8.28 7.20
#